data_AF-A0A6N7HFR6-F1
#
_entry.id   AF-A0A6N7HFR6-F1
#
_cell.length_a   1.000
_cell.length_b   1.000
_cell.length_c   1.000
_cell.angle_alpha   90.00
_cell.angle_beta   90.00
_cell.angle_gamma   90.00
#
_symmetry.space_group_name_H-M   'P 1'
#
loop_
_entity.id
_entity.type
_entity.pdbx_description
1 polymer ?
#
loop_
_entity_poly.entity_id
_entity_poly.type
_entity_poly.pdbx_seq_one_letter_code
_entity_poly.pdbx_strand_id
1 'polypeptide(L)' 'MYELIEHAPRTGKSPTIWAFPAVVDWLKVAGQPVQGPWPPHQEPRPDPTDESLPVAIPEPPTT' A
#
# COMPACT_ATOMS: atom_id res chain seq x y z
N MET A 1 -4.52 -12.42 -7.33
CA MET A 1 -3.43 -12.83 -6.40
C MET A 1 -3.94 -13.49 -5.13
N TYR A 2 -4.89 -12.90 -4.40
CA TYR A 2 -5.47 -13.49 -3.20
C TYR A 2 -5.96 -14.95 -3.38
N GLU A 3 -6.74 -15.21 -4.43
CA GLU A 3 -7.27 -16.54 -4.76
C GLU A 3 -6.21 -17.63 -4.97
N LEU A 4 -4.99 -17.24 -5.39
CA LEU A 4 -3.88 -18.17 -5.61
C LEU A 4 -3.27 -18.68 -4.29
N ILE A 5 -3.45 -17.93 -3.21
CA ILE A 5 -2.74 -18.14 -1.94
C ILE A 5 -3.66 -18.80 -0.90
N GLU A 6 -4.97 -18.61 -0.99
CA GLU A 6 -5.91 -19.00 0.09
C GLU A 6 -5.93 -20.52 0.36
N HIS A 7 -5.72 -21.34 -0.68
CA HIS A 7 -5.73 -22.80 -0.58
C HIS A 7 -4.33 -23.43 -0.63
N ALA A 8 -3.26 -22.65 -0.58
CA ALA A 8 -1.91 -23.18 -0.65
C ALA A 8 -1.61 -24.10 0.57
N PRO A 9 -1.05 -25.31 0.36
CA PRO A 9 -0.87 -26.30 1.42
C PRO A 9 0.19 -25.86 2.43
N ARG A 10 -0.20 -25.66 3.71
CA ARG A 10 0.61 -25.09 4.81
C ARG A 10 1.76 -25.96 5.33
N THR A 11 2.59 -26.48 4.44
CA THR A 11 3.65 -27.46 4.72
C THR A 11 5.02 -26.95 4.30
N GLY A 12 6.06 -27.18 5.13
CA GLY A 12 7.45 -26.82 4.81
C GLY A 12 8.07 -25.79 5.77
N LYS A 13 9.38 -25.54 5.63
CA LYS A 13 10.19 -24.75 6.57
C LYS A 13 10.03 -23.23 6.46
N SER A 14 9.24 -22.71 5.51
CA SER A 14 9.13 -21.26 5.28
C SER A 14 7.92 -20.69 6.02
N PRO A 15 8.10 -20.11 7.22
CA PRO A 15 7.01 -19.41 7.93
C PRO A 15 6.52 -18.17 7.15
N THR A 16 7.35 -17.60 6.28
CA THR A 16 7.07 -16.37 5.54
C THR A 16 5.99 -16.54 4.46
N ILE A 17 5.92 -17.70 3.79
CA ILE A 17 4.84 -17.99 2.81
C ILE A 17 3.48 -18.11 3.54
N TRP A 18 3.48 -18.65 4.77
CA TRP A 18 2.25 -18.81 5.57
C TRP A 18 1.72 -17.50 6.15
N ALA A 19 2.58 -16.51 6.34
CA ALA A 19 2.19 -15.16 6.75
C ALA A 19 1.72 -14.28 5.59
N PHE A 20 1.89 -14.72 4.34
CA PHE A 20 1.58 -13.91 3.16
C PHE A 20 0.12 -13.44 3.08
N PRO A 21 -0.92 -14.24 3.43
CA PRO A 21 -2.29 -13.74 3.51
C PRO A 21 -2.46 -12.55 4.46
N ALA A 22 -1.82 -12.58 5.64
CA ALA A 22 -1.88 -11.47 6.60
C ALA A 22 -1.19 -10.21 6.06
N VAL A 23 -0.09 -10.37 5.32
CA VAL A 23 0.57 -9.25 4.61
C VAL A 23 -0.34 -8.68 3.52
N VAL A 24 -1.00 -9.53 2.73
CA VAL A 24 -1.94 -9.10 1.70
C VAL A 24 -3.12 -8.34 2.31
N ASP A 25 -3.67 -8.81 3.42
CA ASP A 25 -4.77 -8.13 4.10
C ASP A 25 -4.33 -6.78 4.70
N TRP A 26 -3.14 -6.72 5.27
CA TRP A 26 -2.56 -5.45 5.73
C TRP A 26 -2.37 -4.46 4.57
N LEU A 27 -1.86 -4.92 3.43
CA LEU A 27 -1.68 -4.10 2.23
C LEU A 27 -3.00 -3.60 1.64
N LYS A 28 -4.08 -4.38 1.68
CA LYS A 28 -5.42 -3.93 1.25
C LYS A 28 -5.89 -2.72 2.05
N VAL A 29 -5.66 -2.72 3.36
CA VAL A 29 -6.01 -1.62 4.26
C VAL A 29 -5.09 -0.42 4.03
N ALA A 30 -3.78 -0.65 3.95
CA ALA A 30 -2.80 0.40 3.72
C ALA A 30 -2.97 1.11 2.36
N GLY A 31 -3.50 0.40 1.37
CA GLY A 31 -3.81 0.95 0.04
C GLY A 31 -5.17 1.63 -0.07
N GLN A 32 -6.01 1.63 0.98
CA GLN A 32 -7.26 2.39 0.94
C GLN A 32 -6.99 3.90 0.85
N PRO A 33 -7.82 4.66 0.12
CA PRO A 33 -7.72 6.11 0.13
C PRO A 33 -7.92 6.61 1.56
N VAL A 34 -6.97 7.44 2.03
CA VAL A 34 -7.05 8.08 3.35
C VAL A 34 -8.31 8.94 3.41
N GLN A 35 -9.30 8.50 4.19
CA GLN A 35 -10.57 9.19 4.36
C GLN A 35 -10.37 10.36 5.34
N GLY A 36 -10.84 11.56 4.96
CA GLY A 36 -10.78 12.77 5.79
C GLY A 36 -11.75 12.75 6.99
N PRO A 37 -11.73 13.79 7.85
CA PRO A 37 -11.17 15.12 7.63
C PRO A 37 -9.67 15.20 7.91
N TRP A 38 -8.95 15.83 6.98
CA TRP A 38 -7.51 16.04 7.08
C TRP A 38 -7.17 17.13 8.11
N PRO A 39 -5.95 17.15 8.68
CA PRO A 39 -5.48 18.26 9.50
C PRO A 39 -5.63 19.61 8.76
N PRO A 40 -5.84 20.74 9.44
CA PRO A 40 -6.12 22.04 8.79
C PRO A 40 -5.05 22.55 7.81
N HIS A 41 -3.84 22.01 7.88
CA HIS A 41 -2.71 22.36 7.01
C HIS A 41 -2.57 21.39 5.81
N GLN A 42 -3.42 20.36 5.73
CA GLN A 42 -3.38 19.35 4.67
C GLN A 42 -4.59 19.52 3.78
N GLU A 43 -4.34 19.66 2.48
CA GLU A 43 -5.38 19.61 1.46
C GLU A 43 -5.64 18.15 1.07
N PRO A 44 -6.89 17.77 0.72
CA PRO A 44 -7.17 16.46 0.16
C PRO A 44 -6.29 16.20 -1.06
N ARG A 45 -5.75 14.98 -1.17
CA ARG A 45 -5.06 14.55 -2.39
C ARG A 45 -6.04 14.65 -3.57
N PRO A 46 -5.65 15.30 -4.70
CA PRO A 46 -6.45 15.26 -5.91
C PRO A 46 -6.66 13.83 -6.40
N ASP A 47 -7.84 13.53 -6.94
CA ASP A 47 -8.08 12.22 -7.55
C ASP A 47 -7.11 11.99 -8.72
N PRO A 48 -6.48 10.81 -8.82
CA PRO A 48 -5.57 10.51 -9.91
C PRO A 48 -6.33 10.46 -11.25
N THR A 49 -5.80 11.13 -12.27
CA THR A 49 -6.24 11.02 -13.67
C THR A 49 -5.34 10.03 -14.42
N ASP A 50 -5.72 9.60 -15.62
CA ASP A 50 -4.89 8.67 -16.43
C ASP A 50 -3.48 9.24 -16.76
N GLU A 51 -3.33 10.55 -16.72
CA GLU A 51 -2.05 11.25 -16.94
C GLU A 51 -1.27 11.52 -15.64
N SER A 52 -1.82 11.17 -14.48
CA SER A 52 -1.22 11.42 -13.16
C SER A 52 -0.10 10.42 -12.86
N LEU A 53 1.07 10.65 -13.47
CA LEU A 53 2.28 9.91 -13.17
C LEU A 53 2.98 10.46 -11.91
N PRO A 54 3.74 9.63 -11.17
CA PRO A 54 4.55 10.11 -10.05
C PRO A 54 5.53 11.22 -10.46
N VAL A 55 5.56 12.32 -9.71
CA VAL A 55 6.54 13.40 -9.89
C VAL A 55 7.73 13.16 -8.97
N ALA A 56 8.93 13.10 -9.53
CA ALA A 56 10.15 13.02 -8.73
C ALA A 56 10.40 14.37 -8.02
N ILE A 57 10.38 14.37 -6.69
CA ILE A 57 10.70 15.55 -5.88
C ILE A 57 12.19 15.46 -5.49
N PRO A 58 13.04 16.41 -5.92
CA PRO A 58 14.44 16.43 -5.51
C PRO A 58 14.57 16.77 -4.02
N GLU A 59 15.53 16.15 -3.36
CA GLU A 59 15.89 16.49 -1.98
C GLU A 59 16.46 17.92 -1.93
N PRO A 60 16.06 18.76 -0.96
CA PRO A 60 16.64 20.09 -0.82
C PRO A 60 18.13 20.00 -0.47
N PRO A 61 18.94 21.01 -0.86
CA PRO A 61 20.34 21.04 -0.47
C PRO A 61 20.46 21.14 1.05
N THR A 62 21.25 20.25 1.65
CA THR A 62 21.63 20.36 3.07
C THR A 62 22.39 21.67 3.27
N THR A 63 21.85 22.59 4.08
CA THR A 63 22.53 23.85 4.46
C THR A 63 23.56 23.61 5.55
#